data_AF-X0IN09-F1
#
_entry.id   AF-X0IN09-F1
#
_cell.length_a   1.000
_cell.length_b   1.000
_cell.length_c   1.000
_cell.angle_alpha   90.00
_cell.angle_beta   90.00
_cell.angle_gamma   90.00
#
_symmetry.space_group_name_H-M   'P 1'
#
loop_
_entity.id
_entity.type
_entity.pdbx_description
1 polymer ?
#
loop_
_entity_poly.entity_id
_entity_poly.type
_entity_poly.pdbx_seq_one_letter_code
_entity_poly.pdbx_strand_id
1 'polypeptide(L)'
;MDRNRWVLELLDAVSWLENIGFINGDLAVRNLGVDKAGTLKVFDFGSSSFSDTENDVIADHFDLATCLHFILSGIDPFAGFQSHSEAIRTRHALKAGQWTIAEGAEVIGDIIQDGWTGRTGAKHFKGILNDVARRLGTTKLSPDSLSESTDYYSLQLRCQDWLRDNPRNPLWKNLDEYLVACKDAGHERDLDDLR
;
A
#
# COMPACT_ATOMS: atom_id res chain seq x y z
N MET A 1 -4.30 12.19 -18.44
CA MET A 1 -3.33 13.02 -17.70
C MET A 1 -3.29 12.65 -16.22
N ASP A 2 -4.44 12.36 -15.59
CA ASP A 2 -4.48 12.13 -14.13
C ASP A 2 -3.82 10.83 -13.66
N ARG A 3 -3.88 9.74 -14.44
CA ARG A 3 -3.26 8.45 -14.05
C ARG A 3 -1.75 8.53 -13.84
N ASN A 4 -1.04 9.24 -14.73
CA ASN A 4 0.41 9.43 -14.59
C ASN A 4 0.74 10.25 -13.33
N ARG A 5 -0.09 11.25 -13.02
CA ARG A 5 0.02 12.02 -11.78
C ARG A 5 -0.21 11.11 -10.56
N TRP A 6 -1.25 10.30 -10.55
CA TRP A 6 -1.55 9.36 -9.45
C TRP A 6 -0.46 8.31 -9.25
N VAL A 7 0.17 7.83 -10.32
CA VAL A 7 1.38 6.97 -10.23
C VAL A 7 2.50 7.68 -9.46
N LEU A 8 2.78 8.93 -9.81
CA LEU A 8 3.84 9.69 -9.14
C LEU A 8 3.48 10.04 -7.71
N GLU A 9 2.22 10.36 -7.41
CA GLU A 9 1.74 10.62 -6.04
C GLU A 9 1.80 9.36 -5.17
N LEU A 10 1.47 8.17 -5.72
CA LEU A 10 1.63 6.91 -5.01
C LEU A 10 3.11 6.63 -4.71
N LEU A 11 3.98 6.80 -5.70
CA LEU A 11 5.43 6.59 -5.56
C LEU A 11 6.07 7.57 -4.58
N ASP A 12 5.61 8.82 -4.57
CA ASP A 12 6.03 9.84 -3.59
C ASP A 12 5.60 9.45 -2.18
N ALA A 13 4.35 8.98 -2.01
CA ALA A 13 3.84 8.52 -0.72
C ALA A 13 4.64 7.32 -0.16
N VAL A 14 4.89 6.27 -0.95
CA VAL A 14 5.67 5.11 -0.48
C VAL A 14 7.15 5.46 -0.29
N SER A 15 7.71 6.37 -1.09
CA SER A 15 9.07 6.88 -0.87
C SER A 15 9.17 7.69 0.42
N TRP A 16 8.11 8.40 0.80
CA TRP A 16 8.06 9.13 2.07
C TRP A 16 7.95 8.16 3.26
N LEU A 17 7.12 7.12 3.15
CA LEU A 17 7.01 6.05 4.17
C LEU A 17 8.37 5.38 4.40
N GLU A 18 9.06 5.00 3.33
CA GLU A 18 10.41 4.46 3.40
C GLU A 18 11.37 5.41 4.12
N ASN A 19 11.32 6.71 3.81
CA ASN A 19 12.20 7.71 4.41
C ASN A 19 11.97 7.90 5.92
N ILE A 20 10.76 7.62 6.42
CA ILE A 20 10.46 7.64 7.86
C ILE A 20 10.61 6.26 8.51
N GLY A 21 11.13 5.25 7.79
CA GLY A 21 11.39 3.90 8.29
C GLY A 21 10.15 3.01 8.37
N PHE A 22 9.14 3.28 7.55
CA PHE A 22 7.89 2.51 7.50
C PHE A 22 7.76 1.73 6.20
N ILE A 23 7.28 0.49 6.35
CA ILE A 23 6.70 -0.32 5.29
C ILE A 23 5.18 -0.30 5.47
N ASN A 24 4.42 -0.26 4.37
CA ASN A 24 2.97 -0.20 4.42
C ASN A 24 2.38 -1.54 4.88
N GLY A 25 2.85 -2.66 4.32
CA GLY A 25 2.49 -4.02 4.72
C GLY A 25 1.11 -4.50 4.24
N ASP A 26 0.30 -3.63 3.65
CA ASP A 26 -0.96 -3.98 2.98
C ASP A 26 -1.26 -3.01 1.83
N LEU A 27 -0.26 -2.75 0.99
CA LEU A 27 -0.45 -1.84 -0.12
C LEU A 27 -1.39 -2.51 -1.15
N ALA A 28 -2.58 -1.96 -1.32
CA ALA A 28 -3.58 -2.57 -2.19
C ALA A 28 -4.44 -1.51 -2.87
N VAL A 29 -5.00 -1.85 -4.03
CA VAL A 29 -5.91 -0.98 -4.79
C VAL A 29 -7.07 -0.47 -3.93
N ARG A 30 -7.61 -1.32 -3.05
CA ARG A 30 -8.68 -0.96 -2.11
C ARG A 30 -8.27 0.09 -1.07
N ASN A 31 -6.97 0.23 -0.81
CA ASN A 31 -6.37 1.15 0.15
C ASN A 31 -5.91 2.46 -0.52
N LEU A 32 -6.30 2.69 -1.78
CA LEU A 32 -6.08 3.92 -2.51
C LEU A 32 -7.40 4.69 -2.64
N GLY A 33 -7.34 6.01 -2.52
CA GLY A 33 -8.48 6.87 -2.84
C GLY A 33 -8.04 8.21 -3.38
N VAL A 34 -8.97 8.92 -4.00
CA VAL A 34 -8.73 10.24 -4.58
C VAL A 34 -9.59 11.25 -3.84
N ASP A 35 -8.97 12.30 -3.33
CA ASP A 35 -9.67 13.34 -2.59
C ASP A 35 -10.43 14.32 -3.52
N LYS A 36 -11.15 15.28 -2.94
CA LYS A 36 -11.90 16.31 -3.68
C LYS A 36 -11.03 17.18 -4.60
N ALA A 37 -9.72 17.23 -4.38
CA ALA A 37 -8.76 17.97 -5.19
C ALA A 37 -8.14 17.11 -6.31
N GLY A 38 -8.57 15.85 -6.44
CA GLY A 38 -8.04 14.93 -7.44
C GLY A 38 -6.68 14.33 -7.07
N THR A 39 -6.27 14.42 -5.81
CA THR A 39 -4.98 13.90 -5.32
C THR A 39 -5.15 12.48 -4.80
N LEU A 40 -4.26 11.57 -5.21
CA LEU A 40 -4.21 10.21 -4.70
C LEU A 40 -3.69 10.19 -3.26
N LYS A 41 -4.34 9.38 -2.42
CA LYS A 41 -4.02 9.17 -1.01
C LYS A 41 -3.96 7.67 -0.72
N VAL A 42 -3.00 7.28 0.10
CA VAL A 42 -2.88 5.93 0.66
C VAL A 42 -3.53 5.93 2.04
N PHE A 43 -4.35 4.92 2.31
CA PHE A 43 -5.04 4.72 3.59
C PHE A 43 -4.73 3.32 4.14
N ASP A 44 -5.26 3.05 5.32
CA ASP A 44 -5.11 1.77 6.04
C ASP A 44 -3.66 1.38 6.35
N PHE A 45 -3.17 1.90 7.48
CA PHE A 45 -1.85 1.61 8.02
C PHE A 45 -1.89 0.56 9.13
N GLY A 46 -2.98 -0.23 9.22
CA GLY A 46 -3.16 -1.22 10.29
C GLY A 46 -2.13 -2.35 10.26
N SER A 47 -1.59 -2.65 9.07
CA SER A 47 -0.53 -3.65 8.83
C SER A 47 0.87 -3.02 8.76
N SER A 48 0.96 -1.69 8.89
CA SER A 48 2.23 -1.00 8.75
C SER A 48 3.13 -1.25 9.95
N SER A 49 4.42 -1.33 9.68
CA SER A 49 5.42 -1.66 10.69
C SER A 49 6.70 -0.90 10.46
N PHE A 50 7.44 -0.69 11.54
CA PHE A 50 8.85 -0.36 11.49
C PHE A 50 9.59 -1.66 11.15
N SER A 51 9.58 -2.05 9.88
CA SER A 51 10.26 -3.24 9.41
C SER A 51 11.35 -2.85 8.43
N ASP A 52 12.54 -3.40 8.66
CA ASP A 52 13.70 -3.35 7.78
C ASP A 52 14.00 -4.75 7.19
N THR A 53 13.08 -5.72 7.27
CA THR A 53 13.37 -7.02 6.64
C THR A 53 13.27 -6.92 5.13
N GLU A 54 14.27 -7.46 4.44
CA GLU A 54 14.33 -7.44 2.98
C GLU A 54 13.07 -8.08 2.35
N ASN A 55 12.50 -9.10 3.01
CA ASN A 55 11.29 -9.77 2.56
C ASN A 55 10.05 -8.87 2.59
N ASP A 56 9.91 -8.01 3.61
CA ASP A 56 8.78 -7.10 3.72
C ASP A 56 8.87 -5.99 2.67
N VAL A 57 10.08 -5.48 2.41
CA VAL A 57 10.32 -4.52 1.33
C VAL A 57 9.98 -5.13 -0.03
N ILE A 58 10.39 -6.37 -0.28
CA ILE A 58 10.06 -7.11 -1.50
C ILE A 58 8.54 -7.33 -1.63
N ALA A 59 7.85 -7.59 -0.52
CA ALA A 59 6.39 -7.72 -0.50
C ALA A 59 5.71 -6.40 -0.89
N ASP A 60 6.11 -5.28 -0.30
CA ASP A 60 5.58 -3.97 -0.66
C ASP A 60 5.91 -3.59 -2.11
N HIS A 61 7.06 -3.99 -2.67
CA HIS A 61 7.34 -3.82 -4.11
C HIS A 61 6.39 -4.60 -5.02
N PHE A 62 6.04 -5.83 -4.63
CA PHE A 62 5.05 -6.63 -5.36
C PHE A 62 3.68 -5.94 -5.38
N ASP A 63 3.28 -5.45 -4.21
CA ASP A 63 1.99 -4.83 -3.97
C ASP A 63 1.91 -3.45 -4.64
N LEU A 64 3.00 -2.68 -4.62
CA LEU A 64 3.18 -1.44 -5.38
C LEU A 64 3.05 -1.69 -6.89
N ALA A 65 3.73 -2.71 -7.43
CA ALA A 65 3.63 -3.04 -8.85
C ALA A 65 2.19 -3.35 -9.28
N THR A 66 1.44 -4.04 -8.43
CA THR A 66 0.01 -4.34 -8.63
C THR A 66 -0.81 -3.04 -8.67
N CYS A 67 -0.57 -2.12 -7.73
CA CYS A 67 -1.23 -0.81 -7.71
C CYS A 67 -0.89 0.06 -8.93
N LEU A 68 0.39 0.11 -9.33
CA LEU A 68 0.85 0.86 -10.51
C LEU A 68 0.20 0.33 -11.79
N HIS A 69 0.16 -0.99 -11.94
CA HIS A 69 -0.53 -1.65 -13.05
C HIS A 69 -2.00 -1.24 -13.10
N PHE A 70 -2.71 -1.30 -11.96
CA PHE A 70 -4.11 -0.90 -11.88
C PHE A 70 -4.32 0.57 -12.21
N ILE A 71 -3.52 1.50 -11.65
CA ILE A 71 -3.68 2.93 -11.92
C ILE A 71 -3.57 3.24 -13.41
N LEU A 72 -2.60 2.62 -14.11
CA LEU A 72 -2.34 2.89 -15.52
C LEU A 72 -3.35 2.20 -16.44
N SER A 73 -3.65 0.91 -16.21
CA SER A 73 -4.47 0.10 -17.11
C SER A 73 -5.95 0.02 -16.71
N GLY A 74 -6.28 0.21 -15.43
CA GLY A 74 -7.59 -0.09 -14.85
C GLY A 74 -7.80 -1.57 -14.52
N ILE A 75 -6.79 -2.43 -14.69
CA ILE A 75 -6.87 -3.87 -14.45
C ILE A 75 -6.16 -4.20 -13.14
N ASP A 76 -6.93 -4.71 -12.18
CA ASP A 76 -6.40 -5.32 -10.95
C ASP A 76 -6.29 -6.84 -11.19
N PRO A 77 -5.08 -7.42 -11.16
CA PRO A 77 -4.89 -8.86 -11.31
C PRO A 77 -5.69 -9.70 -10.31
N PHE A 78 -6.06 -9.14 -9.15
CA PHE A 78 -6.79 -9.82 -8.08
C PHE A 78 -8.30 -9.53 -8.06
N ALA A 79 -8.82 -8.76 -9.02
CA ALA A 79 -10.25 -8.44 -9.06
C ALA A 79 -11.12 -9.66 -9.42
N GLY A 80 -12.25 -9.79 -8.72
CA GLY A 80 -13.31 -10.74 -9.08
C GLY A 80 -13.07 -12.20 -8.66
N PHE A 81 -12.06 -12.48 -7.83
CA PHE A 81 -11.79 -13.83 -7.37
C PHE A 81 -12.89 -14.37 -6.46
N GLN A 82 -13.25 -15.63 -6.70
CA GLN A 82 -14.29 -16.33 -5.95
C GLN A 82 -13.72 -17.30 -4.93
N SER A 83 -12.39 -17.53 -4.95
CA SER A 83 -11.73 -18.43 -4.02
C SER A 83 -10.30 -18.03 -3.69
N HIS A 84 -9.84 -18.43 -2.50
CA HIS A 84 -8.44 -18.28 -2.08
C HIS A 84 -7.46 -19.01 -3.02
N SER A 85 -7.86 -20.16 -3.56
CA SER A 85 -7.01 -20.94 -4.49
C SER A 85 -6.69 -20.17 -5.78
N GLU A 86 -7.62 -19.34 -6.24
CA GLU A 86 -7.45 -18.49 -7.42
C GLU A 86 -6.46 -17.37 -7.15
N ALA A 87 -6.58 -16.71 -5.99
CA ALA A 87 -5.63 -15.72 -5.54
C ALA A 87 -4.20 -16.27 -5.46
N ILE A 88 -4.02 -17.47 -4.92
CA ILE A 88 -2.72 -18.15 -4.86
C ILE A 88 -2.17 -18.38 -6.27
N ARG A 89 -2.97 -18.97 -7.18
CA ARG A 89 -2.52 -19.24 -8.56
C ARG A 89 -2.10 -17.97 -9.29
N THR A 90 -2.88 -16.89 -9.17
CA THR A 90 -2.55 -15.62 -9.80
C THR A 90 -1.27 -15.01 -9.21
N ARG A 91 -1.12 -15.02 -7.88
CA ARG A 91 0.11 -14.57 -7.23
C ARG A 91 1.32 -15.36 -7.71
N HIS A 92 1.20 -16.67 -7.87
CA HIS A 92 2.28 -17.50 -8.45
C HIS A 92 2.59 -17.13 -9.90
N ALA A 93 1.58 -16.91 -10.74
CA ALA A 93 1.78 -16.51 -12.13
C ALA A 93 2.51 -15.16 -12.26
N LEU A 94 2.13 -14.18 -11.42
CA LEU A 94 2.81 -12.88 -11.33
C LEU A 94 4.28 -13.05 -10.91
N LYS A 95 4.53 -13.82 -9.84
CA LYS A 95 5.90 -14.11 -9.36
C LYS A 95 6.75 -14.88 -10.37
N ALA A 96 6.14 -15.75 -11.17
CA ALA A 96 6.81 -16.46 -12.25
C ALA A 96 7.04 -15.60 -13.51
N GLY A 97 6.54 -14.36 -13.53
CA GLY A 97 6.62 -13.45 -14.66
C GLY A 97 5.78 -13.89 -15.86
N GLN A 98 4.74 -14.69 -15.62
CA GLN A 98 3.86 -15.24 -16.66
C GLN A 98 2.66 -14.33 -16.95
N TRP A 99 2.47 -13.27 -16.18
CA TRP A 99 1.42 -12.29 -16.40
C TRP A 99 1.84 -11.26 -17.45
N THR A 100 0.91 -10.88 -18.32
CA THR A 100 1.14 -9.86 -19.35
C THR A 100 0.79 -8.48 -18.80
N ILE A 101 1.67 -7.51 -19.01
CA ILE A 101 1.40 -6.11 -18.72
C ILE A 101 0.27 -5.63 -19.62
N ALA A 102 -0.80 -5.11 -19.01
CA ALA A 102 -1.96 -4.62 -19.76
C ALA A 102 -1.65 -3.33 -20.52
N GLU A 103 -2.45 -3.08 -21.57
CA GLU A 103 -2.39 -1.86 -22.36
C GLU A 103 -2.47 -0.61 -21.46
N GLY A 104 -1.60 0.36 -21.73
CA GLY A 104 -1.49 1.60 -20.96
C GLY A 104 -0.53 1.55 -19.77
N ALA A 105 -0.20 0.36 -19.25
CA ALA A 105 0.84 0.20 -18.22
C ALA A 105 2.25 -0.03 -18.80
N GLU A 106 2.37 -0.21 -20.12
CA GLU A 106 3.58 -0.61 -20.83
C GLU A 106 4.76 0.36 -20.65
N VAL A 107 4.47 1.66 -20.47
CA VAL A 107 5.48 2.71 -20.29
C VAL A 107 6.45 2.45 -19.12
N ILE A 108 5.99 1.70 -18.12
CA ILE A 108 6.78 1.24 -16.96
C ILE A 108 6.65 -0.27 -16.74
N GLY A 109 6.33 -1.03 -17.80
CA GLY A 109 6.00 -2.45 -17.69
C GLY A 109 7.12 -3.32 -17.13
N ASP A 110 8.39 -2.98 -17.41
CA ASP A 110 9.56 -3.64 -16.82
C ASP A 110 9.66 -3.42 -15.30
N ILE A 111 9.36 -2.20 -14.83
CA ILE A 111 9.35 -1.88 -13.38
C ILE A 111 8.24 -2.67 -12.68
N ILE A 112 7.06 -2.76 -13.29
CA ILE A 112 5.95 -3.57 -12.77
C ILE A 112 6.35 -5.06 -12.73
N GLN A 113 6.94 -5.56 -13.82
CA GLN A 113 7.37 -6.96 -13.90
C GLN A 113 8.45 -7.29 -12.87
N ASP A 114 9.41 -6.39 -12.65
CA ASP A 114 10.47 -6.58 -11.66
C ASP A 114 9.91 -6.57 -10.23
N GLY A 115 8.92 -5.73 -9.94
CA GLY A 115 8.20 -5.74 -8.67
C GLY A 115 7.46 -7.07 -8.43
N TRP A 116 6.71 -7.56 -9.42
CA TRP A 116 5.99 -8.84 -9.29
C TRP A 116 6.92 -10.05 -9.14
N THR A 117 8.04 -10.06 -9.86
CA THR A 117 8.98 -11.19 -9.85
C THR A 117 9.99 -11.13 -8.72
N GLY A 118 9.97 -10.07 -7.91
CA GLY A 118 10.94 -9.83 -6.83
C GLY A 118 12.33 -9.42 -7.33
N ARG A 119 12.52 -9.20 -8.64
CA ARG A 119 13.81 -8.74 -9.20
C ARG A 119 14.18 -7.32 -8.76
N THR A 120 13.20 -6.54 -8.31
CA THR A 120 13.44 -5.23 -7.66
C THR A 120 14.29 -5.36 -6.39
N GLY A 121 14.24 -6.52 -5.69
CA GLY A 121 14.91 -6.70 -4.40
C GLY A 121 14.48 -5.64 -3.38
N ALA A 122 15.41 -5.21 -2.53
CA ALA A 122 15.23 -4.06 -1.64
C ALA A 122 15.70 -2.72 -2.25
N LYS A 123 15.49 -2.51 -3.56
CA LYS A 123 15.76 -1.20 -4.18
C LYS A 123 14.88 -0.14 -3.53
N HIS A 124 15.46 1.02 -3.23
CA HIS A 124 14.71 2.11 -2.63
C HIS A 124 13.56 2.61 -3.50
N PHE A 125 12.39 2.86 -2.90
CA PHE A 125 11.21 3.39 -3.58
C PHE A 125 11.49 4.74 -4.22
N LYS A 126 12.33 5.57 -3.58
CA LYS A 126 12.81 6.83 -4.18
C LYS A 126 13.51 6.65 -5.52
N GLY A 127 14.25 5.55 -5.68
CA GLY A 127 14.90 5.20 -6.94
C GLY A 127 13.88 4.88 -8.03
N ILE A 128 12.83 4.13 -7.67
CA ILE A 128 11.72 3.81 -8.58
C ILE A 128 10.96 5.07 -8.99
N LEU A 129 10.65 5.96 -8.03
CA LEU A 129 10.02 7.25 -8.29
C LEU A 129 10.78 8.05 -9.36
N ASN A 130 12.11 8.17 -9.21
CA ASN A 130 12.94 8.90 -10.16
C ASN A 130 12.95 8.25 -11.56
N ASP A 131 13.01 6.91 -11.61
CA ASP A 131 12.99 6.17 -12.88
C ASP A 131 11.66 6.34 -13.62
N VAL A 132 10.54 6.27 -12.89
CA VAL A 132 9.19 6.45 -13.43
C VAL A 132 8.94 7.89 -13.86
N ALA A 133 9.29 8.88 -13.04
CA ALA A 133 9.14 10.30 -13.37
C ALA A 133 9.84 10.68 -14.68
N ARG A 134 11.06 10.14 -14.88
CA ARG A 134 11.81 10.32 -16.13
C ARG A 134 11.10 9.71 -17.35
N ARG A 135 10.50 8.52 -17.21
CA ARG A 135 9.78 7.85 -18.31
C ARG A 135 8.45 8.51 -18.64
N LEU A 136 7.74 8.99 -17.63
CA LEU A 136 6.47 9.71 -17.78
C LEU A 136 6.69 11.18 -18.23
N GLY A 137 7.93 11.60 -18.49
CA GLY A 137 8.26 12.94 -18.99
C GLY A 137 7.95 14.06 -18.00
N THR A 138 7.86 13.74 -16.70
CA THR A 138 7.46 14.70 -15.66
C THR A 138 8.69 15.10 -14.86
N THR A 139 9.31 16.24 -15.19
CA THR A 139 10.59 16.66 -14.61
C THR A 139 10.49 17.23 -13.18
N LYS A 140 9.28 17.42 -12.65
CA LYS A 140 8.98 17.81 -11.27
C LYS A 140 7.50 17.50 -11.01
N LEU A 141 7.20 16.67 -10.01
CA LEU A 141 6.00 16.92 -9.22
C LEU A 141 6.14 18.37 -8.78
N SER A 142 5.19 19.26 -9.12
CA SER A 142 5.31 20.65 -8.69
C SER A 142 5.48 20.62 -7.17
N PRO A 143 6.61 21.11 -6.62
CA PRO A 143 6.59 21.49 -5.23
C PRO A 143 5.48 22.54 -5.15
N ASP A 144 4.58 22.39 -4.19
CA ASP A 144 3.49 23.33 -3.95
C ASP A 144 2.29 23.22 -4.92
N SER A 145 1.58 22.11 -4.79
CA SER A 145 0.18 22.25 -4.36
C SER A 145 -0.05 21.45 -3.07
N LEU A 146 0.84 21.66 -2.09
CA LEU A 146 0.35 21.88 -0.73
C LEU A 146 -0.53 23.13 -0.77
N SER A 147 -1.70 23.05 -1.43
CA SER A 147 -2.86 23.56 -0.73
C SER A 147 -2.83 22.72 0.53
N GLU A 148 -2.27 23.28 1.60
CA GLU A 148 -2.57 22.86 2.94
C GLU A 148 -4.08 22.95 3.00
N SER A 149 -4.78 21.92 2.53
CA SER A 149 -6.21 21.87 2.66
C SER A 149 -6.36 21.82 4.17
N THR A 150 -6.83 22.93 4.72
CA THR A 150 -7.08 23.08 6.15
C THR A 150 -7.97 21.95 6.67
N ASP A 151 -8.65 21.24 5.77
CA ASP A 151 -9.37 19.99 6.00
C ASP A 151 -8.54 18.92 6.73
N TYR A 152 -7.31 18.60 6.29
CA TYR A 152 -6.52 17.54 6.92
C TYR A 152 -5.95 17.97 8.27
N TYR A 153 -5.47 19.22 8.37
CA TYR A 153 -5.05 19.79 9.64
C TYR A 153 -6.23 19.87 10.63
N SER A 154 -7.40 20.31 10.17
CA SER A 154 -8.65 20.34 10.95
C SER A 154 -9.09 18.93 11.36
N LEU A 155 -8.98 17.94 10.47
CA LEU A 155 -9.27 16.55 10.79
C LEU A 155 -8.30 16.02 11.86
N GLN A 156 -7.01 16.29 11.72
CA GLN A 156 -6.00 15.91 12.71
C GLN A 156 -6.33 16.51 14.09
N LEU A 157 -6.61 17.81 14.17
CA LEU A 157 -7.01 18.47 15.41
C LEU A 157 -8.26 17.83 16.01
N ARG A 158 -9.31 17.61 15.20
CA ARG A 158 -10.54 16.95 15.68
C ARG A 158 -10.29 15.52 16.16
N CYS A 159 -9.43 14.76 15.50
CA CYS A 159 -9.06 13.41 15.95
C CYS A 159 -8.27 13.46 17.25
N GLN A 160 -7.34 14.41 17.42
CA GLN A 160 -6.59 14.60 18.66
C GLN A 160 -7.48 15.02 19.82
N ASP A 161 -8.42 15.93 19.59
CA ASP A 161 -9.41 16.34 20.58
C ASP A 161 -10.32 15.17 20.95
N TRP A 162 -10.82 14.42 19.96
CA TRP A 162 -11.63 13.22 20.20
C TRP A 162 -10.86 12.16 21.00
N LEU A 163 -9.60 11.88 20.65
CA LEU A 163 -8.76 10.91 21.39
C LEU A 163 -8.47 11.35 22.82
N ARG A 164 -8.37 12.66 23.07
CA ARG A 164 -8.18 13.23 24.41
C ARG A 164 -9.44 13.08 25.26
N ASP A 165 -10.60 13.29 24.66
CA ASP A 165 -11.89 13.28 25.34
C ASP A 165 -12.52 11.87 25.46
N ASN A 166 -12.00 10.89 24.71
CA ASN A 166 -12.48 9.50 24.71
C ASN A 166 -11.40 8.58 25.28
N PRO A 167 -11.34 8.40 26.62
CA PRO A 167 -10.39 7.49 27.23
C PRO A 167 -10.61 6.07 26.71
N ARG A 168 -9.51 5.32 26.60
CA ARG A 168 -9.52 3.92 26.15
C ARG A 168 -10.57 3.15 26.96
N ASN A 169 -11.50 2.48 26.28
CA ASN A 169 -12.56 1.75 26.94
C ASN A 169 -11.94 0.76 27.94
N PRO A 170 -12.28 0.80 29.24
CA PRO A 170 -11.67 -0.06 30.25
C PRO A 170 -11.96 -1.55 30.03
N LEU A 171 -12.91 -1.89 29.14
CA LEU A 171 -13.20 -3.25 28.70
C LEU A 171 -12.30 -3.75 27.56
N TRP A 172 -11.43 -2.89 27.01
CA TRP A 172 -10.44 -3.33 26.04
C TRP A 172 -9.49 -4.30 26.71
N LYS A 173 -9.53 -5.53 26.21
CA LYS A 173 -8.70 -6.63 26.70
C LYS A 173 -7.29 -6.46 26.18
N ASN A 174 -6.30 -6.70 27.04
CA ASN A 174 -4.95 -6.96 26.55
C ASN A 174 -4.90 -8.29 25.77
N LEU A 175 -3.77 -8.60 25.13
CA LEU A 175 -3.68 -9.80 24.29
C LEU A 175 -4.05 -11.07 25.05
N ASP A 176 -3.51 -11.27 26.25
CA ASP A 176 -3.77 -12.47 27.06
C ASP A 176 -5.25 -12.57 27.47
N GLU A 177 -5.84 -11.46 27.91
CA GLU A 177 -7.27 -11.39 28.24
C GLU A 177 -8.15 -11.65 27.02
N TYR A 178 -7.74 -11.17 25.84
CA TYR A 178 -8.46 -11.40 24.59
C TYR A 178 -8.40 -12.88 24.18
N LEU A 179 -7.23 -13.51 24.31
CA LEU A 179 -7.05 -14.95 24.06
C LEU A 179 -7.94 -15.79 24.96
N VAL A 180 -7.98 -15.48 26.26
CA VAL A 180 -8.86 -16.15 27.22
C VAL A 180 -10.33 -15.95 26.85
N ALA A 181 -10.74 -14.72 26.53
CA ALA A 181 -12.12 -14.43 26.16
C ALA A 181 -12.55 -15.12 24.85
N CYS A 182 -11.65 -15.24 23.87
CA CYS A 182 -11.89 -16.01 22.66
C CYS A 182 -12.09 -17.50 22.98
N LYS A 183 -11.23 -18.06 23.84
CA LYS A 183 -11.37 -19.45 24.30
C LYS A 183 -12.69 -19.69 25.03
N ASP A 184 -13.07 -18.80 25.94
CA ASP A 184 -14.33 -18.89 26.69
C ASP A 184 -15.56 -18.78 25.77
N ALA A 185 -15.44 -18.05 24.65
CA ALA A 185 -16.47 -17.97 23.62
C ALA A 185 -16.49 -19.18 22.65
N GLY A 186 -15.62 -20.19 22.85
CA GLY A 186 -15.51 -21.35 21.98
C GLY A 186 -14.78 -21.09 20.66
N HIS A 187 -14.04 -19.97 20.56
CA HIS A 187 -13.17 -19.67 19.44
C HIS A 187 -11.78 -20.24 19.69
N GLU A 188 -11.65 -21.56 19.58
CA GLU A 188 -10.35 -22.23 19.48
C GLU A 188 -9.85 -22.10 18.04
N ARG A 189 -9.05 -21.08 17.76
CA ARG A 189 -8.13 -21.12 16.62
C ARG A 189 -6.72 -21.26 17.16
N ASP A 190 -5.97 -22.20 16.59
CA ASP A 190 -4.52 -22.10 16.52
C ASP A 190 -4.22 -20.73 15.89
N LEU A 191 -3.89 -19.75 16.73
CA LEU A 191 -3.24 -18.54 16.27
C LEU A 191 -1.83 -18.97 15.94
N ASP A 192 -1.65 -19.47 14.72
CA ASP A 192 -0.34 -19.83 14.17
C ASP A 192 0.68 -18.74 14.52
N ASP A 193 1.71 -19.16 15.26
CA ASP A 193 3.01 -18.53 15.50
C ASP A 193 3.12 -17.02 15.21
N LEU A 194 2.56 -16.19 16.09
CA LEU A 194 3.03 -14.81 16.29
C LEU A 194 4.18 -14.81 17.32
N ARG A 195 5.27 -15.48 16.98
CA ARG A 195 6.57 -15.38 17.68
C ARG A 195 7.69 -15.13 16.70
#